data_AF-A0AAV0IAU6-F1
#
_entry.id   AF-A0AAV0IAU6-F1
#
_cell.length_a   1.000
_cell.length_b   1.000
_cell.length_c   1.000
_cell.angle_alpha   90.00
_cell.angle_beta   90.00
_cell.angle_gamma   90.00
#
_symmetry.space_group_name_H-M   'P 1'
#
loop_
_entity.id
_entity.type
_entity.pdbx_description
1 polymer ?
#
loop_
_entity_poly.entity_id
_entity_poly.type
_entity_poly.pdbx_seq_one_letter_code
_entity_poly.pdbx_strand_id
1 'polypeptide(L)'
;MSALRAASFQLTSLFEYSWNKQTQQILTMSRMLQPAMSTIDPPPARVFAQRVLELKEQGVDGKAAISAADEEYKAERKAKRAAYARLKEIARLQGKEPPARPYPKSKRETLAEERWHSRKPRIFEIVRRLKDEMTADTNERFNRGY
;
A
#
# COMPACT_ATOMS: atom_id res chain seq x y z
N MET A 1 12.06 25.58 -62.02
CA MET A 1 11.86 24.35 -61.19
C MET A 1 12.13 24.58 -59.69
N SER A 2 11.91 25.78 -59.13
CA SER A 2 12.31 26.11 -57.73
C SER A 2 11.13 26.15 -56.74
N ALA A 3 9.93 26.56 -57.17
CA ALA A 3 8.79 26.74 -56.27
C ALA A 3 8.19 25.43 -55.72
N LEU A 4 8.16 24.36 -56.52
CA LEU A 4 7.59 23.07 -56.11
C LEU A 4 8.42 22.37 -55.03
N ARG A 5 9.76 22.52 -55.07
CA ARG A 5 10.67 21.98 -54.03
C ARG A 5 10.55 22.73 -52.70
N ALA A 6 10.37 24.05 -52.76
CA ALA A 6 10.18 24.88 -51.57
C ALA A 6 8.86 24.56 -50.86
N ALA A 7 7.77 24.36 -51.61
CA ALA A 7 6.47 23.98 -51.05
C ALA A 7 6.50 22.58 -50.41
N SER A 8 7.17 21.60 -51.05
CA SER A 8 7.33 20.26 -50.46
C SER A 8 8.17 20.28 -49.17
N PHE A 9 9.19 21.14 -49.08
CA PHE A 9 10.03 21.27 -47.88
C PHE A 9 9.29 21.95 -46.71
N GLN A 10 8.40 22.91 -47.01
CA GLN A 10 7.56 23.52 -45.98
C GLN A 10 6.49 22.58 -45.44
N LEU A 11 5.92 21.72 -46.29
CA LEU A 11 4.93 20.72 -45.86
C LEU A 11 5.55 19.62 -44.99
N THR A 12 6.76 19.15 -45.31
CA THR A 12 7.49 18.19 -44.45
C THR A 12 7.89 18.82 -43.11
N SER A 13 8.35 20.07 -43.13
CA SER A 13 8.68 20.84 -41.92
C SER A 13 7.49 21.00 -40.97
N LEU A 14 6.31 21.31 -41.49
CA LEU A 14 5.10 21.49 -40.68
C LEU A 14 4.56 20.15 -40.15
N PHE A 15 4.68 19.09 -40.94
CA PHE A 15 4.32 17.73 -40.51
C PHE A 15 5.24 17.23 -39.39
N GLU A 16 6.57 17.39 -39.53
CA GLU A 16 7.53 17.06 -38.48
C GLU A 16 7.31 17.89 -37.21
N TYR A 17 7.00 19.18 -37.36
CA TYR A 17 6.70 20.05 -36.22
C TYR A 17 5.44 19.61 -35.47
N SER A 18 4.37 19.27 -36.19
CA SER A 18 3.12 18.76 -35.61
C SER A 18 3.32 17.40 -34.94
N TRP A 19 4.01 16.48 -35.63
CA TRP A 19 4.34 15.14 -35.12
C TRP A 19 5.22 15.21 -33.87
N ASN A 20 6.22 16.08 -33.86
CA ASN A 20 7.07 16.30 -32.69
C ASN A 20 6.26 16.90 -31.54
N LYS A 21 5.38 17.88 -31.80
CA LYS A 21 4.53 18.46 -30.75
C LYS A 21 3.60 17.41 -30.13
N GLN A 22 3.00 16.54 -30.95
CA GLN A 22 2.09 15.49 -30.50
C GLN A 22 2.82 14.39 -29.72
N THR A 23 4.00 13.99 -30.16
CA THR A 23 4.85 13.02 -29.43
C THR A 23 5.37 13.60 -28.12
N GLN A 24 5.79 14.86 -28.08
CA GLN A 24 6.14 15.54 -26.83
C GLN A 24 4.94 15.61 -25.88
N GLN A 25 3.74 15.87 -26.39
CA GLN A 25 2.52 15.92 -25.58
C GLN A 25 2.20 14.54 -24.97
N ILE A 26 2.33 13.46 -25.75
CA ILE A 26 2.17 12.07 -25.28
C ILE A 26 3.23 11.72 -24.24
N LEU A 27 4.50 12.07 -24.46
CA LEU A 27 5.59 11.83 -23.52
C LEU A 27 5.39 12.61 -22.21
N THR A 28 4.89 13.84 -22.29
CA THR A 28 4.58 14.65 -21.10
C THR A 28 3.41 14.06 -20.32
N MET A 29 2.35 13.61 -21.01
CA MET A 29 1.22 12.93 -20.36
C MET A 29 1.63 11.59 -19.74
N SER A 30 2.49 10.81 -20.42
CA SER A 30 3.05 9.57 -19.89
C SER A 30 3.89 9.83 -18.63
N ARG A 31 4.71 10.88 -18.62
CA ARG A 31 5.51 11.30 -17.46
C ARG A 31 4.64 11.77 -16.28
N MET A 32 3.50 12.40 -16.55
CA MET A 32 2.53 12.79 -15.51
C MET A 32 1.74 11.60 -14.93
N LEU A 33 1.55 10.53 -15.72
CA LEU A 33 0.83 9.32 -15.32
C LEU A 33 1.73 8.27 -14.63
N GLN A 34 3.06 8.35 -14.82
CA GLN A 34 4.05 7.48 -14.15
C GLN A 34 3.93 7.44 -12.61
N PRO A 35 3.84 8.56 -11.87
CA PRO A 35 3.74 8.52 -10.40
C PRO A 35 2.41 7.94 -9.89
N ALA A 36 1.34 7.97 -10.69
CA ALA A 36 0.03 7.45 -10.29
C ALA A 36 -0.01 5.90 -10.27
N MET A 37 0.77 5.23 -11.11
CA MET A 37 0.82 3.77 -11.18
C MET A 37 1.73 3.14 -10.12
N SER A 38 2.74 3.87 -9.61
CA SER A 38 3.66 3.39 -8.58
C SER A 38 3.15 3.59 -7.14
N THR A 39 1.97 4.18 -6.96
CA THR A 39 1.46 4.58 -5.64
C THR A 39 0.71 3.44 -4.91
N ILE A 40 0.33 2.37 -5.62
CA ILE A 40 -0.27 1.20 -4.98
C ILE A 40 0.85 0.32 -4.44
N ASP A 41 1.29 0.61 -3.22
CA ASP A 41 2.18 -0.28 -2.49
C ASP A 41 1.49 -1.65 -2.39
N PRO A 42 2.06 -2.71 -2.99
CA PRO A 42 1.42 -4.01 -3.04
C PRO A 42 1.15 -4.49 -1.60
N PRO A 43 0.00 -5.15 -1.34
CA PRO A 43 -0.28 -5.66 -0.01
C PRO A 43 0.87 -6.60 0.40
N PRO A 44 1.28 -6.62 1.68
CA PRO A 44 2.44 -7.41 2.12
C PRO A 44 2.39 -8.89 1.71
N ALA A 45 1.18 -9.47 1.65
CA ALA A 45 0.97 -10.83 1.17
C ALA A 45 1.39 -11.05 -0.29
N ARG A 46 1.23 -10.04 -1.16
CA ARG A 46 1.63 -10.09 -2.57
C ARG A 46 3.14 -10.10 -2.71
N VAL A 47 3.84 -9.20 -2.00
CA VAL A 47 5.31 -9.14 -1.99
C VAL A 47 5.88 -10.47 -1.49
N PHE A 48 5.30 -11.00 -0.42
CA PHE A 48 5.68 -12.30 0.13
C PHE A 48 5.48 -13.44 -0.88
N ALA A 49 4.30 -13.53 -1.50
CA ALA A 49 4.00 -14.57 -2.49
C ALA A 49 4.92 -14.47 -3.72
N GLN A 50 5.17 -13.27 -4.21
CA GLN A 50 6.13 -13.03 -5.29
C GLN A 50 7.52 -13.53 -4.90
N ARG A 51 7.98 -13.23 -3.68
CA ARG A 51 9.30 -13.69 -3.23
C ARG A 51 9.41 -15.21 -3.15
N VAL A 52 8.35 -15.89 -2.70
CA VAL A 52 8.30 -17.36 -2.69
C VAL A 52 8.35 -17.93 -4.11
N LEU A 53 7.69 -17.29 -5.08
CA LEU A 53 7.74 -17.70 -6.48
C LEU A 53 9.13 -17.52 -7.08
N GLU A 54 9.80 -16.38 -6.84
CA GLU A 54 11.18 -16.14 -7.27
C GLU A 54 12.14 -17.22 -6.73
N LEU A 55 12.00 -17.60 -5.46
CA LEU A 55 12.81 -18.67 -4.86
C LEU A 55 12.51 -20.03 -5.47
N LYS A 56 11.26 -20.32 -5.80
CA LYS A 56 10.87 -21.55 -6.51
C LYS A 56 11.41 -21.59 -7.93
N GLU A 57 11.44 -20.46 -8.64
CA GLU A 57 12.07 -20.35 -9.96
C GLU A 57 13.57 -20.62 -9.92
N GLN A 58 14.23 -20.30 -8.80
CA GLN A 58 15.63 -20.64 -8.52
C GLN A 58 15.84 -22.12 -8.12
N GLY A 59 14.77 -22.93 -8.10
CA GLY A 59 14.83 -24.35 -7.78
C GLY A 59 14.79 -24.68 -6.29
N VAL A 60 14.46 -23.71 -5.43
CA VAL A 60 14.30 -23.97 -3.98
C VAL A 60 13.01 -24.74 -3.73
N ASP A 61 13.08 -25.77 -2.86
CA ASP A 61 11.91 -26.52 -2.43
C ASP A 61 10.83 -25.58 -1.86
N GLY A 62 9.56 -25.91 -2.09
CA GLY A 62 8.45 -25.03 -1.74
C GLY A 62 8.38 -24.68 -0.24
N LYS A 63 8.73 -25.62 0.65
CA LYS A 63 8.73 -25.36 2.10
C LYS A 63 9.94 -24.50 2.50
N ALA A 64 11.10 -24.77 1.92
CA ALA A 64 12.30 -23.97 2.13
C ALA A 64 12.13 -22.53 1.60
N ALA A 65 11.50 -22.35 0.45
CA ALA A 65 11.20 -21.06 -0.16
C ALA A 65 10.29 -20.21 0.74
N ILE A 66 9.23 -20.80 1.31
CA ILE A 66 8.34 -20.12 2.27
C ILE A 66 9.11 -19.69 3.53
N SER A 67 9.96 -20.55 4.07
CA SER A 67 10.76 -20.24 5.26
C SER A 67 11.76 -19.12 5.00
N ALA A 68 12.49 -19.18 3.89
CA ALA A 68 13.46 -18.15 3.50
C ALA A 68 12.77 -16.79 3.29
N ALA A 69 11.64 -16.76 2.59
CA ALA A 69 10.86 -15.53 2.40
C ALA A 69 10.36 -14.94 3.74
N ASP A 70 9.98 -15.78 4.71
CA ASP A 70 9.53 -15.30 6.04
C ASP A 70 10.70 -14.73 6.87
N GLU A 71 11.88 -15.35 6.80
CA GLU A 71 13.09 -14.84 7.43
C GLU A 71 13.53 -13.50 6.83
N GLU A 72 13.52 -13.38 5.49
CA GLU A 72 13.80 -12.13 4.79
C GLU A 72 12.84 -11.02 5.23
N TYR A 73 11.53 -11.31 5.25
CA TYR A 73 10.51 -10.36 5.70
C TYR A 73 10.74 -9.92 7.15
N LYS A 74 11.05 -10.85 8.05
CA LYS A 74 11.37 -10.54 9.46
C LYS A 74 12.61 -9.67 9.58
N ALA A 75 13.66 -9.96 8.80
CA ALA A 75 14.90 -9.18 8.78
C ALA A 75 14.65 -7.75 8.29
N GLU A 76 13.91 -7.59 7.20
CA GLU A 76 13.52 -6.28 6.66
C GLU A 76 12.72 -5.46 7.68
N ARG A 77 11.73 -6.09 8.33
CA ARG A 77 10.95 -5.44 9.38
C ARG A 77 11.81 -4.99 10.55
N LYS A 78 12.78 -5.81 10.97
CA LYS A 78 13.71 -5.48 12.06
C LYS A 78 14.59 -4.29 11.67
N ALA A 79 15.14 -4.28 10.46
CA ALA A 79 15.97 -3.19 9.95
C ALA A 79 15.18 -1.87 9.87
N LYS A 80 13.98 -1.88 9.29
CA LYS A 80 13.09 -0.70 9.21
C LYS A 80 12.71 -0.17 10.59
N ARG A 81 12.45 -1.04 11.57
CA ARG A 81 12.20 -0.63 12.97
C ARG A 81 13.41 0.04 13.60
N ALA A 82 14.61 -0.49 13.38
CA ALA A 82 15.85 0.09 13.90
C ALA A 82 16.14 1.46 13.27
N ALA A 83 15.98 1.57 11.94
CA ALA A 83 16.10 2.84 11.23
C ALA A 83 15.10 3.89 11.75
N TYR A 84 13.83 3.50 11.92
CA TYR A 84 12.82 4.37 12.52
C TYR A 84 13.19 4.82 13.94
N ALA A 85 13.70 3.92 14.78
CA ALA A 85 14.13 4.28 16.13
C ALA A 85 15.24 5.33 16.11
N ARG A 86 16.20 5.21 15.18
CA ARG A 86 17.26 6.21 14.98
C ARG A 86 16.71 7.54 14.48
N LEU A 87 15.83 7.52 13.49
CA LEU A 87 15.21 8.74 12.96
C LEU A 87 14.36 9.45 14.02
N LYS A 88 13.63 8.68 14.84
CA LYS A 88 12.86 9.20 15.96
C LYS A 88 13.75 9.91 16.99
N GLU A 89 14.90 9.31 17.31
CA GLU A 89 15.86 9.91 18.24
C GLU A 89 16.43 11.22 17.69
N ILE A 90 16.81 11.23 16.40
CA ILE A 90 17.29 12.45 15.73
C ILE A 90 16.21 13.53 15.72
N ALA A 91 14.96 13.19 15.40
CA ALA A 91 13.85 14.13 15.38
C ALA A 91 13.61 14.74 16.77
N ARG A 92 13.68 13.92 17.83
CA ARG A 92 13.58 14.38 19.21
C ARG A 92 14.68 15.38 19.57
N LEU A 93 15.93 15.09 19.21
CA LEU A 93 17.06 15.99 19.45
C LEU A 93 16.93 17.31 18.67
N GLN A 94 16.33 17.26 17.47
CA GLN A 94 16.08 18.44 16.64
C GLN A 94 14.82 19.23 17.06
N GLY A 95 14.04 18.76 18.03
CA GLY A 95 12.76 19.34 18.42
C GLY A 95 11.67 19.23 17.34
N LYS A 96 11.82 18.31 16.39
CA LYS A 96 10.85 18.06 15.31
C LYS A 96 9.97 16.86 15.63
N GLU A 97 8.79 16.83 15.00
CA GLU A 97 7.92 15.66 15.09
C GLU A 97 8.60 14.44 14.44
N PRO A 98 8.56 13.26 15.08
CA PRO A 98 9.14 12.05 14.50
C PRO A 98 8.43 11.67 13.20
N PRO A 99 9.15 11.04 12.25
CA PRO A 99 8.55 10.60 10.99
C PRO A 99 7.44 9.57 11.23
N ALA A 100 6.62 9.31 10.22
CA ALA A 100 5.59 8.27 10.30
C ALA A 100 6.21 6.87 10.54
N ARG A 101 5.50 6.02 11.29
CA ARG A 101 5.96 4.66 11.60
C ARG A 101 5.97 3.80 10.33
N PRO A 102 7.04 3.01 10.06
CA PRO A 102 7.16 2.22 8.84
C PRO A 102 6.11 1.11 8.68
N TYR A 103 5.60 0.60 9.81
CA TYR A 103 4.51 -0.38 9.82
C TYR A 103 3.44 0.09 10.81
N PRO A 104 2.16 0.02 10.42
CA PRO A 104 1.07 0.36 11.31
C PRO A 104 1.06 -0.56 12.54
N LYS A 105 0.53 -0.04 13.65
CA LYS A 105 0.34 -0.82 14.88
C LYS A 105 -0.52 -2.05 14.59
N SER A 106 -0.33 -3.10 15.37
CA SER A 106 -1.23 -4.26 15.25
C SER A 106 -2.65 -3.83 15.64
N LYS A 107 -3.69 -4.37 14.98
CA LYS A 107 -5.09 -4.08 15.32
C LYS A 107 -5.38 -4.30 16.81
N ARG A 108 -4.69 -5.25 17.45
CA ARG A 108 -4.80 -5.53 18.89
C ARG A 108 -4.26 -4.40 19.76
N GLU A 109 -3.12 -3.80 19.40
CA GLU A 109 -2.58 -2.63 20.11
C GLU A 109 -3.46 -1.39 19.91
N THR A 110 -4.06 -1.23 18.73
CA THR A 110 -5.04 -0.17 18.46
C THR A 110 -6.32 -0.35 19.30
N LEU A 111 -6.88 -1.57 19.32
CA LEU A 111 -8.05 -1.90 20.13
C LEU A 111 -7.78 -1.80 21.64
N ALA A 112 -6.55 -2.12 22.09
CA ALA A 112 -6.16 -2.00 23.49
C ALA A 112 -6.08 -0.54 23.94
N GLU A 113 -5.60 0.34 23.07
CA GLU A 113 -5.71 1.79 23.26
C GLU A 113 -7.20 2.17 23.30
N GLU A 114 -8.00 1.85 22.28
CA GLU A 114 -9.44 2.20 22.22
C GLU A 114 -10.27 1.65 23.40
N ARG A 115 -9.83 0.57 24.05
CA ARG A 115 -10.46 0.00 25.25
C ARG A 115 -10.56 1.01 26.40
N TRP A 116 -9.70 2.02 26.48
CA TRP A 116 -9.86 3.10 27.45
C TRP A 116 -11.16 3.88 27.20
N HIS A 117 -11.56 4.02 25.93
CA HIS A 117 -12.78 4.72 25.52
C HIS A 117 -14.04 3.89 25.80
N SER A 118 -13.95 2.57 25.65
CA SER A 118 -15.04 1.63 25.97
C SER A 118 -15.36 1.54 27.46
N ARG A 119 -14.51 2.08 28.34
CA ARG A 119 -14.72 2.05 29.80
C ARG A 119 -15.76 3.06 30.32
N LYS A 120 -16.39 3.85 29.44
CA LYS A 120 -17.45 4.80 29.82
C LYS A 120 -18.73 4.04 30.19
N PRO A 121 -19.38 4.34 31.34
CA PRO A 121 -20.53 3.59 31.85
C PRO A 121 -21.68 3.43 30.83
N ARG A 122 -21.99 4.50 30.09
CA ARG A 122 -23.05 4.49 29.07
C ARG A 122 -22.77 3.56 27.88
N ILE A 123 -21.51 3.37 27.50
CA ILE A 123 -21.15 2.48 26.39
C ILE A 123 -21.31 1.02 26.80
N PHE A 124 -21.00 0.69 28.05
CA PHE A 124 -21.23 -0.66 28.58
C PHE A 124 -22.70 -1.04 28.60
N GLU A 125 -23.59 -0.11 28.98
CA GLU A 125 -25.03 -0.36 28.97
C GLU A 125 -25.55 -0.65 27.55
N ILE A 126 -25.07 0.12 26.55
CA ILE A 126 -25.43 -0.09 25.14
C ILE A 126 -24.89 -1.43 24.63
N VAL A 127 -23.63 -1.75 24.91
CA VAL A 127 -23.02 -3.03 24.50
C VAL A 127 -23.70 -4.22 25.18
N ARG A 128 -24.15 -4.07 26.43
CA ARG A 128 -24.92 -5.10 27.15
C ARG A 128 -26.27 -5.35 26.48
N ARG A 129 -27.04 -4.29 26.22
CA ARG A 129 -28.34 -4.39 25.52
C ARG A 129 -28.20 -5.03 24.14
N LEU A 130 -27.20 -4.62 23.35
CA LEU A 130 -26.93 -5.21 22.03
C LEU A 130 -26.56 -6.69 22.10
N LYS A 131 -25.82 -7.12 23.14
CA LYS A 131 -25.55 -8.54 23.35
C LYS A 131 -26.81 -9.29 23.73
N ASP A 132 -27.62 -8.74 24.62
CA ASP A 132 -28.87 -9.38 25.05
C ASP A 132 -29.83 -9.55 23.86
N GLU A 133 -29.97 -8.53 23.01
CA GLU A 133 -30.74 -8.56 21.76
C GLU A 133 -30.18 -9.58 20.76
N MET A 134 -28.85 -9.58 20.53
CA MET A 134 -28.21 -10.55 19.64
C MET A 134 -28.39 -11.99 20.15
N THR A 135 -28.33 -12.21 21.46
CA THR A 135 -28.48 -13.53 22.07
C THR A 135 -29.93 -14.01 21.97
N ALA A 136 -30.89 -13.09 22.16
CA ALA A 136 -32.32 -13.34 21.94
C ALA A 136 -32.60 -13.69 20.47
N ASP A 137 -32.08 -12.91 19.52
CA ASP A 137 -32.21 -13.18 18.08
C ASP A 137 -31.59 -14.53 17.69
N THR A 138 -30.42 -14.87 18.23
CA THR A 138 -29.79 -16.18 17.97
C THR A 138 -30.60 -17.33 18.57
N ASN A 139 -31.16 -17.17 19.77
CA ASN A 139 -32.03 -18.17 20.38
C ASN A 139 -33.36 -18.30 19.64
N GLU A 140 -33.93 -17.21 19.13
CA GLU A 140 -35.13 -17.24 18.29
C GLU A 140 -34.88 -17.91 16.94
N ARG A 141 -33.70 -17.73 16.35
CA ARG A 141 -33.29 -18.44 15.11
C ARG A 141 -33.05 -19.92 15.38
N PHE A 142 -32.44 -20.26 16.51
CA PHE A 142 -32.19 -21.64 16.92
C PHE A 142 -33.50 -22.39 17.26
N ASN A 143 -34.43 -21.73 17.96
CA ASN A 143 -35.76 -22.28 18.25
C ASN A 143 -36.68 -22.38 17.01
N ARG A 144 -36.38 -21.67 15.93
CA ARG A 144 -37.12 -21.71 14.65
C ARG A 144 -36.64 -22.79 13.67
N GLY A 145 -35.65 -23.60 14.03
CA GLY A 145 -35.30 -24.85 13.34
C GLY A 145 -35.02 -24.71 11.83
N TYR A 146 -33.77 -24.41 11.48
CA TYR A 146 -33.15 -24.85 10.23
C TYR A 146 -31.84 -25.58 10.56
#